data_AF-A0A2E8KS18-F1
#
_entry.id   AF-A0A2E8KS18-F1
#
_cell.length_a   1.000
_cell.length_b   1.000
_cell.length_c   1.000
_cell.angle_alpha   90.00
_cell.angle_beta   90.00
_cell.angle_gamma   90.00
#
_symmetry.space_group_name_H-M   'P 1'
#
loop_
_entity.id
_entity.type
_entity.pdbx_description
1 polymer ?
#
loop_
_entity_poly.entity_id
_entity_poly.type
_entity_poly.pdbx_seq_one_letter_code
_entity_poly.pdbx_strand_id
1 'polypeptide(L)'
;MKDLILKISTDSAKTIGLNETILLEAIRSLNKTEISKEELFTELQFLSKDEINKTIASLISKGLIKTQSSYDSFSLISQRDLKERQKQRSNKKIEGAWYPQEGVILQAEEYGIPLTFLESKIDEFIHLHKEKQDSSETWEIKFLRFLIKKWR
;
A
#
# COMPACT_ATOMS: atom_id res chain seq x y z
N MET A 1 23.57 7.93 -21.53
CA MET A 1 22.44 7.44 -20.71
C MET A 1 22.41 5.93 -20.84
N LYS A 2 22.25 5.20 -19.74
CA LYS A 2 22.19 3.73 -19.75
C LYS A 2 20.74 3.36 -20.05
N ASP A 3 20.50 2.60 -21.10
CA ASP A 3 19.15 2.14 -21.39
C ASP A 3 18.70 1.16 -20.29
N LEU A 4 17.57 1.47 -19.66
CA LEU A 4 16.96 0.62 -18.65
C LEU A 4 16.23 -0.54 -19.34
N ILE A 5 16.84 -1.72 -19.34
CA ILE A 5 16.24 -2.93 -19.93
C ILE A 5 15.34 -3.59 -18.89
N LEU A 6 14.03 -3.40 -19.03
CA LEU A 6 13.02 -4.01 -18.17
C LEU A 6 12.56 -5.36 -18.74
N LYS A 7 12.70 -6.44 -17.96
CA LYS A 7 12.18 -7.76 -18.31
C LYS A 7 10.77 -7.93 -17.76
N ILE A 8 9.78 -7.65 -18.60
CA ILE A 8 8.37 -7.73 -18.22
C ILE A 8 7.86 -9.16 -18.43
N SER A 9 7.31 -9.76 -17.37
CA SER A 9 6.58 -11.04 -17.48
C SER A 9 5.14 -10.78 -17.89
N THR A 10 4.67 -11.50 -18.92
CA THR A 10 3.28 -11.46 -19.40
C THR A 10 2.29 -11.93 -18.34
N ASP A 11 2.65 -12.93 -17.54
CA ASP A 11 1.81 -13.41 -16.44
C ASP A 11 1.69 -12.36 -15.33
N SER A 12 2.79 -11.70 -14.97
CA SER A 12 2.77 -10.63 -13.96
C SER A 12 1.94 -9.43 -14.43
N ALA A 13 2.07 -9.04 -15.70
CA ALA A 13 1.27 -7.97 -16.30
C ALA A 13 -0.23 -8.29 -16.32
N LYS A 14 -0.61 -9.55 -16.51
CA LYS A 14 -2.01 -10.00 -16.44
C LYS A 14 -2.56 -10.00 -15.01
N THR A 15 -1.75 -10.36 -14.02
CA THR A 15 -2.22 -10.49 -12.62
C THR A 15 -2.25 -9.15 -11.88
N ILE A 16 -1.24 -8.32 -12.08
CA ILE A 16 -1.02 -7.11 -11.28
C ILE A 16 -1.32 -5.85 -12.10
N GLY A 17 -1.21 -5.90 -13.42
CA GLY A 17 -1.36 -4.75 -14.32
C GLY A 17 -0.03 -4.39 -14.99
N LEU A 18 -0.12 -3.79 -16.19
CA LEU A 18 1.06 -3.46 -17.00
C LEU A 18 1.91 -2.39 -16.33
N ASN A 19 1.30 -1.29 -15.90
CA ASN A 19 2.01 -0.17 -15.28
C ASN A 19 2.62 -0.60 -13.94
N GLU A 20 1.90 -1.40 -13.15
CA GLU A 20 2.40 -1.99 -11.91
C GLU A 20 3.62 -2.88 -12.16
N THR A 21 3.60 -3.70 -13.21
CA THR A 21 4.71 -4.59 -13.55
C THR A 21 5.94 -3.83 -14.04
N ILE A 22 5.73 -2.78 -14.84
CA ILE A 22 6.80 -1.88 -15.30
C ILE A 22 7.47 -1.22 -14.09
N LEU A 23 6.66 -0.65 -13.19
CA LEU A 23 7.16 0.06 -12.01
C LEU A 23 7.92 -0.89 -11.06
N LEU A 24 7.38 -2.09 -10.82
CA LEU A 24 8.06 -3.12 -10.03
C LEU A 24 9.40 -3.52 -10.62
N GLU A 25 9.45 -3.74 -11.94
CA GLU A 25 10.68 -4.16 -12.60
C GLU A 25 11.71 -3.01 -12.64
N ALA A 26 11.27 -1.77 -12.76
CA ALA A 26 12.14 -0.60 -12.65
C ALA A 26 12.76 -0.48 -11.26
N ILE A 27 11.94 -0.60 -10.21
CA ILE A 27 12.40 -0.64 -8.82
C ILE A 27 13.42 -1.78 -8.62
N ARG A 28 13.14 -2.97 -9.18
CA ARG A 28 14.04 -4.12 -9.08
C ARG A 28 15.36 -3.91 -9.84
N SER A 29 15.31 -3.29 -11.02
CA SER A 29 16.48 -3.01 -11.86
C SER A 29 17.40 -1.97 -11.22
N LEU A 30 16.86 -1.04 -10.45
CA LEU A 30 17.65 -0.05 -9.71
C LEU A 30 18.44 -0.70 -8.57
N ASN A 31 18.04 -1.88 -8.09
CA ASN A 31 18.74 -2.70 -7.09
C ASN A 31 19.14 -1.92 -5.82
N LYS A 32 18.33 -0.92 -5.45
CA LYS A 32 18.50 -0.13 -4.24
C LYS A 32 17.59 -0.67 -3.14
N THR A 33 18.02 -0.50 -1.89
CA THR A 33 17.21 -0.81 -0.71
C THR A 33 16.03 0.15 -0.55
N GLU A 34 16.18 1.36 -1.07
CA GLU A 34 15.20 2.44 -1.03
C GLU A 34 15.29 3.25 -2.31
N ILE A 35 14.14 3.60 -2.88
CA ILE A 35 14.05 4.33 -4.16
C ILE A 35 13.13 5.53 -3.96
N SER A 36 13.62 6.70 -4.36
CA SER A 36 12.85 7.93 -4.26
C SER A 36 11.92 8.12 -5.46
N LYS A 37 10.78 8.79 -5.29
CA LYS A 37 9.86 9.16 -6.39
C LYS A 37 10.59 9.87 -7.54
N GLU A 38 11.50 10.78 -7.21
CA GLU A 38 12.28 11.54 -8.21
C GLU A 38 13.15 10.66 -9.10
N GLU A 39 13.71 9.58 -8.55
CA GLU A 39 14.48 8.61 -9.31
C GLU A 39 13.58 7.81 -10.25
N LEU A 40 12.39 7.41 -9.78
CA LEU A 40 11.40 6.73 -10.62
C LEU A 40 10.91 7.63 -11.76
N PHE A 41 10.71 8.92 -11.51
CA PHE A 41 10.37 9.88 -12.57
C PHE A 41 11.49 10.05 -13.60
N THR A 42 12.74 10.03 -13.14
CA THR A 42 13.90 10.18 -14.02
C THR A 42 14.09 8.97 -14.91
N GLU A 43 13.77 7.76 -14.43
CA GLU A 43 13.89 6.50 -15.16
C GLU A 43 12.65 6.17 -16.00
N LEU A 44 11.47 6.59 -15.55
CA LEU A 44 10.17 6.33 -16.19
C LEU A 44 9.57 7.61 -16.78
N GLN A 45 10.38 8.38 -17.51
CA GLN A 45 9.95 9.65 -18.14
C GLN A 45 8.78 9.48 -19.13
N PHE A 46 8.49 8.25 -19.55
CA PHE A 46 7.37 7.91 -20.42
C PHE A 46 6.02 7.77 -19.68
N LEU A 47 6.02 7.70 -18.35
CA LEU A 47 4.80 7.68 -17.52
C LEU A 47 4.56 9.05 -16.90
N SER A 48 3.28 9.43 -16.78
CA SER A 48 2.91 10.68 -16.11
C SER A 48 3.04 10.57 -14.58
N LYS A 49 3.13 11.73 -13.92
CA LYS A 49 3.18 11.82 -12.46
C LYS A 49 1.97 11.18 -11.78
N ASP A 50 0.79 11.36 -12.37
CA ASP A 50 -0.46 10.79 -11.87
C ASP A 50 -0.48 9.26 -12.02
N GLU A 51 -0.04 8.74 -13.15
CA GLU A 51 0.03 7.29 -13.39
C GLU A 51 0.99 6.59 -12.43
N ILE A 52 2.17 7.19 -12.19
CA ILE A 52 3.15 6.66 -11.24
C ILE A 52 2.58 6.67 -9.82
N ASN A 53 1.93 7.75 -9.39
CA ASN A 53 1.31 7.81 -8.06
C ASN A 53 0.19 6.77 -7.90
N LYS A 54 -0.68 6.61 -8.91
CA LYS A 54 -1.74 5.59 -8.90
C LYS A 54 -1.18 4.17 -8.87
N THR A 55 -0.11 3.91 -9.63
CA THR A 55 0.53 2.59 -9.60
C THR A 55 1.24 2.31 -8.30
N ILE A 56 1.90 3.31 -7.70
CA ILE A 56 2.47 3.19 -6.35
C ILE A 56 1.37 2.81 -5.35
N ALA A 57 0.24 3.52 -5.34
CA ALA A 57 -0.90 3.21 -4.48
C ALA A 57 -1.45 1.79 -4.72
N SER A 58 -1.56 1.37 -5.99
CA SER A 58 -1.95 0.02 -6.40
C SER A 58 -0.96 -1.04 -5.89
N LEU A 59 0.35 -0.78 -5.96
CA LEU A 59 1.38 -1.70 -5.47
C LEU A 59 1.44 -1.78 -3.94
N ILE A 60 1.20 -0.67 -3.25
CA ILE A 60 1.10 -0.62 -1.78
C ILE A 60 -0.11 -1.43 -1.31
N SER A 61 -1.29 -1.19 -1.91
CA SER A 61 -2.51 -1.92 -1.56
C SER A 61 -2.41 -3.42 -1.85
N LYS A 62 -1.72 -3.81 -2.92
CA LYS A 62 -1.38 -5.21 -3.23
C LYS A 62 -0.26 -5.78 -2.36
N GLY A 63 0.38 -4.95 -1.54
CA GLY A 63 1.43 -5.36 -0.61
C GLY A 63 2.72 -5.82 -1.29
N LEU A 64 3.09 -5.16 -2.38
CA LEU A 64 4.33 -5.45 -3.14
C LEU A 64 5.45 -4.43 -2.85
N ILE A 65 5.10 -3.23 -2.38
CA ILE A 65 6.04 -2.19 -1.94
C ILE A 65 5.64 -1.64 -0.56
N LYS A 66 6.61 -1.11 0.21
CA LYS A 66 6.39 -0.39 1.48
C LYS A 66 6.87 1.06 1.35
N THR A 67 6.19 1.98 2.02
CA THR A 67 6.68 3.35 2.25
C THR A 67 7.35 3.43 3.62
N GLN A 68 8.48 4.15 3.74
CA GLN A 68 9.32 4.09 4.96
C GLN A 68 9.02 5.21 5.98
N SER A 69 8.67 6.43 5.56
CA SER A 69 8.38 7.54 6.50
C SER A 69 7.84 8.82 5.85
N SER A 70 8.13 9.01 4.58
CA SER A 70 7.57 10.04 3.71
C SER A 70 7.17 9.30 2.46
N TYR A 71 6.00 9.57 1.86
CA TYR A 71 5.52 8.95 0.62
C TYR A 71 6.48 9.12 -0.59
N ASP A 72 7.70 9.58 -0.35
CA ASP A 72 8.76 9.79 -1.30
C ASP A 72 9.70 8.60 -1.43
N SER A 73 9.76 7.71 -0.45
CA SER A 73 10.68 6.57 -0.43
C SER A 73 9.95 5.23 -0.43
N PHE A 74 10.35 4.34 -1.35
CA PHE A 74 9.78 2.99 -1.49
C PHE A 74 10.82 1.90 -1.35
N SER A 75 10.42 0.77 -0.76
CA SER A 75 11.21 -0.47 -0.75
C SER A 75 10.37 -1.65 -1.24
N LEU A 76 11.00 -2.58 -1.97
CA LEU A 76 10.36 -3.83 -2.37
C LEU A 76 10.12 -4.70 -1.15
N ILE A 77 8.91 -5.26 -1.08
CA ILE A 77 8.58 -6.30 -0.11
C ILE A 77 9.29 -7.59 -0.55
N SER A 78 10.26 -8.04 0.25
CA SER A 78 10.97 -9.29 -0.01
C SER A 78 10.04 -10.50 0.17
N GLN A 79 10.40 -11.66 -0.42
CA GLN A 79 9.76 -12.93 -0.08
C GLN A 79 9.80 -13.25 1.42
N ARG A 80 10.75 -12.70 2.17
CA ARG A 80 10.79 -12.77 3.65
C ARG A 80 9.68 -11.94 4.30
N ASP A 81 9.43 -10.73 3.81
CA ASP A 81 8.33 -9.87 4.28
C ASP A 81 6.95 -10.45 3.93
N LEU A 82 6.81 -11.12 2.78
CA LEU A 82 5.57 -11.83 2.41
C LEU A 82 5.27 -12.98 3.38
N LYS A 83 6.30 -13.72 3.83
CA LYS A 83 6.17 -14.79 4.82
C LYS A 83 5.87 -14.25 6.23
N GLU A 84 6.45 -13.12 6.63
CA GLU A 84 6.10 -12.46 7.89
C GLU A 84 4.67 -11.92 7.88
N ARG A 85 4.22 -11.33 6.76
CA ARG A 85 2.82 -10.91 6.58
C ARG A 85 1.86 -12.10 6.64
N GLN A 86 2.21 -13.25 6.05
CA GLN A 86 1.41 -14.48 6.18
C GLN A 86 1.39 -15.03 7.62
N LYS A 87 2.48 -14.90 8.37
CA LYS A 87 2.54 -15.28 9.79
C LYS A 87 1.78 -14.30 10.70
N GLN A 88 1.61 -13.04 10.30
CA GLN A 88 0.75 -12.06 10.97
C GLN A 88 -0.73 -12.12 10.54
N ARG A 89 -1.06 -12.85 9.47
CA ARG A 89 -2.44 -13.11 9.03
C ARG A 89 -3.18 -14.15 9.91
N SER A 90 -2.46 -14.95 10.69
CA SER A 90 -3.09 -15.86 11.66
C SER A 90 -3.26 -15.16 13.00
N ASN A 91 -4.51 -14.79 13.32
CA ASN A 91 -5.01 -14.40 14.64
C ASN A 91 -4.15 -13.38 15.41
N LYS A 92 -4.40 -12.10 15.16
CA LYS A 92 -4.23 -11.10 16.22
C LYS A 92 -5.59 -10.48 16.50
N LYS A 93 -6.03 -10.62 17.76
CA LYS A 93 -7.05 -9.73 18.34
C LYS A 93 -6.62 -8.27 18.06
N ILE A 94 -7.56 -7.33 18.00
CA ILE A 94 -7.19 -5.94 18.26
C ILE A 94 -6.71 -5.87 19.71
N GLU A 95 -5.41 -6.12 19.91
CA GLU A 95 -4.67 -5.53 21.02
C GLU A 95 -4.67 -4.02 20.78
N GLY A 96 -4.74 -3.22 21.85
CA GLY A 96 -5.06 -1.78 21.84
C GLY A 96 -4.05 -0.84 21.15
N ALA A 97 -3.42 -1.29 20.07
CA ALA A 97 -2.48 -0.57 19.22
C ALA A 97 -2.73 -0.85 17.72
N TRP A 98 -3.94 -1.30 17.34
CA TRP A 98 -4.28 -1.51 15.93
C TRP A 98 -4.38 -0.18 15.19
N TYR A 99 -3.75 -0.12 14.02
CA TYR A 99 -3.78 1.01 13.11
C TYR A 99 -4.11 0.46 11.71
N PRO A 100 -4.97 1.14 10.91
CA PRO A 100 -5.33 0.67 9.58
C PRO A 100 -4.10 0.55 8.69
N GLN A 101 -4.12 -0.42 7.79
CA GLN A 101 -3.07 -0.55 6.79
C GLN A 101 -3.11 0.65 5.83
N GLU A 102 -1.95 0.99 5.28
CA GLU A 102 -1.78 2.10 4.35
C GLU A 102 -2.76 2.05 3.16
N GLY A 103 -3.10 0.84 2.68
CA GLY A 103 -4.11 0.65 1.63
C GLY A 103 -5.50 1.20 2.00
N VAL A 104 -5.93 1.08 3.26
CA VAL A 104 -7.21 1.63 3.72
C VAL A 104 -7.16 3.14 3.85
N ILE A 105 -6.02 3.69 4.24
CA ILE A 105 -5.80 5.14 4.33
C ILE A 105 -5.93 5.76 2.94
N LEU A 106 -5.23 5.20 1.94
CA LEU A 106 -5.32 5.63 0.55
C LEU A 106 -6.75 5.53 0.01
N GLN A 107 -7.42 4.42 0.30
CA GLN A 107 -8.81 4.24 -0.13
C GLN A 107 -9.75 5.26 0.52
N ALA A 108 -9.52 5.64 1.78
CA ALA A 108 -10.28 6.70 2.45
C ALA A 108 -10.04 8.07 1.80
N GLU A 109 -8.78 8.39 1.45
CA GLU A 109 -8.44 9.61 0.72
C GLU A 109 -9.08 9.67 -0.66
N GLU A 110 -9.18 8.55 -1.39
CA GLU A 110 -9.92 8.47 -2.66
C GLU A 110 -11.41 8.80 -2.49
N TYR A 111 -12.00 8.50 -1.33
CA TYR A 111 -13.36 8.93 -0.97
C TYR A 111 -13.43 10.37 -0.45
N GLY A 112 -12.33 11.12 -0.48
CA GLY A 112 -12.24 12.50 0.02
C GLY A 112 -12.23 12.61 1.54
N ILE A 113 -11.88 11.53 2.25
CA ILE A 113 -11.81 11.51 3.71
C ILE A 113 -10.37 11.88 4.11
N PRO A 114 -10.16 13.02 4.81
CA PRO A 114 -8.82 13.43 5.20
C PRO A 114 -8.24 12.56 6.30
N LEU A 115 -6.92 12.40 6.33
CA LEU A 115 -6.19 11.62 7.33
C LEU A 115 -6.54 12.05 8.77
N THR A 116 -6.69 13.35 9.02
CA THR A 116 -7.06 13.89 10.35
C THR A 116 -8.41 13.38 10.85
N PHE A 117 -9.38 13.23 9.94
CA PHE A 117 -10.68 12.65 10.28
C PHE A 117 -10.54 11.16 10.57
N LEU A 118 -9.80 10.44 9.72
CA LEU A 118 -9.51 9.02 9.91
C LEU A 118 -8.87 8.76 11.28
N GLU A 119 -7.81 9.49 11.62
CA GLU A 119 -7.08 9.38 12.89
C GLU A 119 -8.01 9.61 14.10
N SER A 120 -8.87 10.62 14.02
CA SER A 120 -9.86 10.91 15.08
C SER A 120 -10.88 9.78 15.32
N LYS A 121 -10.99 8.83 14.38
CA LYS A 121 -11.96 7.74 14.40
C LYS A 121 -11.38 6.38 14.76
N ILE A 122 -10.05 6.28 14.88
CA ILE A 122 -9.37 5.03 15.23
C ILE A 122 -9.78 4.57 16.63
N ASP A 123 -9.68 5.44 17.63
CA ASP A 123 -10.02 5.09 19.02
C ASP A 123 -11.49 4.68 19.17
N GLU A 124 -12.39 5.41 18.51
CA GLU A 124 -13.83 5.11 18.48
C GLU A 124 -14.07 3.72 17.89
N PHE A 125 -13.40 3.39 16.79
CA PHE A 125 -13.55 2.10 16.11
C PHE A 125 -12.99 0.93 16.93
N ILE A 126 -11.80 1.10 17.53
CA ILE A 126 -11.17 0.13 18.44
C ILE A 126 -12.10 -0.14 19.62
N HIS A 127 -12.65 0.90 20.26
CA HIS A 127 -13.56 0.75 21.38
C HIS A 127 -14.81 -0.06 21.03
N LEU A 128 -15.43 0.25 19.88
CA LEU A 128 -16.67 -0.41 19.43
C LEU A 128 -16.50 -1.89 19.11
N HIS A 129 -15.29 -2.31 18.74
CA HIS A 129 -15.04 -3.66 18.24
C HIS A 129 -14.07 -4.47 19.11
N LYS A 130 -13.52 -3.91 20.20
CA LYS A 130 -12.55 -4.54 21.12
C LYS A 130 -12.91 -5.96 21.57
N GLU A 131 -14.20 -6.25 21.74
CA GLU A 131 -14.68 -7.56 22.23
C GLU A 131 -14.88 -8.62 21.14
N LYS A 132 -14.77 -8.26 19.85
CA LYS A 132 -14.99 -9.19 18.73
C LYS A 132 -13.69 -9.92 18.37
N GLN A 133 -13.75 -11.26 18.31
CA GLN A 133 -12.66 -12.09 17.77
C GLN A 133 -12.73 -12.14 16.23
N ASP A 134 -12.60 -10.99 15.57
CA ASP A 134 -12.53 -10.89 14.11
C ASP A 134 -11.07 -10.88 13.63
N SER A 135 -10.81 -11.39 12.42
CA SER A 135 -9.49 -11.37 11.77
C SER A 135 -9.14 -9.99 11.22
N SER A 136 -7.84 -9.62 11.22
CA SER A 136 -7.32 -8.28 10.85
C SER A 136 -7.84 -7.74 9.50
N GLU A 137 -7.92 -8.57 8.45
CA GLU A 137 -8.46 -8.19 7.13
C GLU A 137 -9.93 -7.75 7.19
N THR A 138 -10.69 -8.30 8.13
CA THR A 138 -12.08 -7.91 8.36
C THR A 138 -12.17 -6.51 9.00
N TRP A 139 -11.18 -6.09 9.79
CA TRP A 139 -11.15 -4.78 10.43
C TRP A 139 -10.83 -3.67 9.44
N GLU A 140 -9.93 -3.91 8.49
CA GLU A 140 -9.61 -2.97 7.40
C GLU A 140 -10.87 -2.57 6.61
N ILE A 141 -11.65 -3.57 6.17
CA ILE A 141 -12.89 -3.36 5.41
C ILE A 141 -13.98 -2.73 6.29
N LYS A 142 -14.09 -3.17 7.57
CA LYS A 142 -15.06 -2.61 8.52
C LYS A 142 -14.75 -1.15 8.86
N PHE A 143 -13.48 -0.80 8.99
CA PHE A 143 -13.04 0.55 9.32
C PHE A 143 -13.29 1.51 8.17
N LEU A 144 -12.94 1.13 6.94
CA LEU A 144 -13.23 1.96 5.77
C LEU A 144 -14.73 2.24 5.63
N ARG A 145 -15.58 1.21 5.78
CA ARG A 145 -17.04 1.38 5.77
C ARG A 145 -17.54 2.28 6.90
N PHE A 146 -16.94 2.14 8.08
CA PHE A 146 -17.24 2.98 9.23
C PHE A 146 -16.91 4.45 8.96
N LEU A 147 -15.73 4.75 8.40
CA LEU A 147 -15.32 6.09 8.01
C LEU A 147 -16.27 6.70 6.98
N ILE A 148 -16.56 5.98 5.89
CA ILE A 148 -17.46 6.44 4.83
C ILE A 148 -18.85 6.78 5.39
N LYS A 149 -19.35 5.96 6.32
CA LYS A 149 -20.65 6.20 6.96
C LYS A 149 -20.65 7.42 7.90
N LYS A 150 -19.53 7.70 8.57
CA LYS A 150 -19.40 8.81 9.52
C LYS A 150 -19.06 10.14 8.85
N TRP A 151 -18.51 10.11 7.64
CA TRP A 151 -18.13 11.29 6.87
C TRP A 151 -19.27 11.90 6.05
N ARG A 152 -20.23 11.07 5.63
CA ARG A 152 -21.49 11.52 5.02
C ARG A 152 -22.45 12.05 6.07
#